data_AF-A0A2E0PME2-F1
#
_entry.id   AF-A0A2E0PME2-F1
#
_cell.length_a   1.000
_cell.length_b   1.000
_cell.length_c   1.000
_cell.angle_alpha   90.00
_cell.angle_beta   90.00
_cell.angle_gamma   90.00
#
_symmetry.space_group_name_H-M   'P 1'
#
loop_
_entity.id
_entity.type
_entity.pdbx_description
1 polymer ?
#
loop_
_entity_poly.entity_id
_entity_poly.type
_entity_poly.pdbx_seq_one_letter_code
_entity_poly.pdbx_strand_id
1 'polypeptide(L)'
;GYDSMVIAGLGLDAEAVRSFITDSKPTYPQFEAWVKEQPGAKLDAGSIGELNDSITGYNHDDATRQGILSANGLADGDPKDAINLNNLDDWLEFHAAEIA
;
A
#
# COMPACT_ATOMS: atom_id res chain seq x y z
N GLY A 1 -6.04 6.43 -4.35
CA GLY A 1 -5.88 4.97 -4.31
C GLY A 1 -5.54 4.53 -2.91
N TYR A 2 -5.11 3.28 -2.76
CA TYR A 2 -4.76 2.68 -1.47
C TYR A 2 -3.75 3.53 -0.67
N ASP A 3 -2.65 3.96 -1.29
CA ASP A 3 -1.60 4.77 -0.62
C ASP A 3 -2.14 6.09 -0.05
N SER A 4 -2.97 6.79 -0.83
CA SER A 4 -3.54 8.07 -0.39
C SER A 4 -4.45 7.90 0.83
N MET A 5 -5.16 6.77 0.92
CA MET A 5 -5.97 6.43 2.08
C MET A 5 -5.11 6.18 3.31
N VAL A 6 -4.02 5.41 3.19
CA VAL A 6 -3.10 5.12 4.30
C VAL A 6 -2.39 6.39 4.78
N ILE A 7 -1.87 7.21 3.85
CA ILE A 7 -1.22 8.50 4.17
C ILE A 7 -2.18 9.41 4.95
N ALA A 8 -3.43 9.56 4.46
CA ALA A 8 -4.43 10.37 5.13
C ALA A 8 -4.84 9.80 6.51
N GLY A 9 -5.00 8.47 6.61
CA GLY A 9 -5.34 7.78 7.85
C GLY A 9 -4.27 7.94 8.93
N LEU A 10 -3.00 7.90 8.54
CA LEU A 10 -1.87 8.17 9.42
C LEU A 10 -1.67 9.67 9.72
N GLY A 11 -2.48 10.57 9.14
CA GLY A 11 -2.35 12.01 9.35
C GLY A 11 -1.09 12.62 8.73
N LEU A 12 -0.53 11.97 7.70
CA LEU A 12 0.72 12.39 7.05
C LEU A 12 0.44 13.36 5.90
N ASP A 13 1.39 14.25 5.64
CA ASP A 13 1.38 15.08 4.44
C ASP A 13 1.85 14.26 3.22
N ALA A 14 1.00 14.19 2.20
CA ALA A 14 1.25 13.35 1.02
C ALA A 14 2.43 13.84 0.17
N GLU A 15 2.73 15.14 0.17
CA GLU A 15 3.88 15.69 -0.55
C GLU A 15 5.17 15.37 0.19
N ALA A 16 5.21 15.58 1.51
CA ALA A 16 6.34 15.23 2.36
C ALA A 16 6.71 13.75 2.26
N VAL A 17 5.71 12.84 2.25
CA VAL A 17 5.93 11.40 2.05
C VAL A 17 6.58 11.13 0.69
N ARG A 18 6.02 11.69 -0.39
CA ARG A 18 6.54 11.49 -1.76
C ARG A 18 7.96 12.03 -1.91
N SER A 19 8.23 13.23 -1.39
CA SER A 19 9.56 13.84 -1.42
C SER A 19 10.57 12.98 -0.66
N PHE A 20 10.25 12.54 0.56
CA PHE A 20 11.19 11.73 1.34
C PHE A 20 11.53 10.38 0.68
N ILE A 21 10.53 9.67 0.15
CA ILE A 21 10.76 8.41 -0.57
C ILE A 21 11.61 8.64 -1.83
N THR A 22 11.30 9.68 -2.61
CA THR A 22 11.99 9.97 -3.88
C THR A 22 13.44 10.38 -3.65
N ASP A 23 13.68 11.28 -2.70
CA ASP A 23 14.98 11.90 -2.48
C ASP A 23 15.92 11.01 -1.65
N SER A 24 15.37 10.31 -0.65
CA SER A 24 16.18 9.59 0.33
C SER A 24 16.25 8.08 0.09
N LYS A 25 15.28 7.51 -0.65
CA LYS A 25 15.15 6.05 -0.89
C LYS A 25 15.36 5.25 0.41
N PRO A 26 14.57 5.54 1.46
CA PRO A 26 14.79 4.96 2.77
C PRO A 26 14.54 3.45 2.73
N THR A 27 15.29 2.72 3.56
CA THR A 27 14.87 1.36 3.95
C THR A 27 13.57 1.43 4.76
N TYR A 28 12.86 0.30 4.87
CA TYR A 28 11.63 0.24 5.65
C TYR A 28 11.78 0.78 7.09
N PRO A 29 12.80 0.38 7.89
CA PRO A 29 12.98 0.95 9.25
C PRO A 29 13.31 2.44 9.26
N GLN A 30 14.01 2.96 8.24
CA GLN A 30 14.27 4.39 8.13
C GLN A 30 13.00 5.17 7.82
N PHE A 31 12.11 4.61 6.99
CA PHE A 31 10.81 5.20 6.73
C PHE A 31 9.91 5.18 7.97
N GLU A 32 9.86 4.07 8.71
CA GLU A 32 9.12 4.00 9.98
C GLU A 32 9.62 5.01 11.01
N ALA A 33 10.94 5.20 11.13
CA ALA A 33 11.52 6.20 12.00
C ALA A 33 11.08 7.61 11.59
N TRP A 34 11.15 7.93 10.30
CA TRP A 34 10.70 9.20 9.76
C TRP A 34 9.21 9.46 9.99
N VAL A 35 8.33 8.45 9.80
CA VAL A 35 6.88 8.56 10.04
C VAL A 35 6.58 8.97 11.49
N LYS A 36 7.30 8.40 12.46
CA LYS A 36 7.13 8.72 13.89
C LYS A 36 7.49 10.16 14.24
N GLU A 37 8.30 10.82 13.42
CA GLU A 37 8.72 12.21 13.61
C GLU A 37 7.78 13.22 12.93
N GLN A 38 6.81 12.76 12.13
CA GLN A 38 5.97 13.68 11.36
C GLN A 38 4.94 14.42 12.22
N PRO A 39 4.79 15.75 12.03
CA PRO A 39 3.74 16.51 12.70
C PRO A 39 2.35 15.98 12.33
N GLY A 40 1.53 15.69 13.34
CA GLY A 40 0.16 15.20 13.13
C GLY A 40 0.04 13.70 12.86
N ALA A 41 1.14 12.95 12.89
CA ALA A 41 1.11 11.49 12.76
C ALA A 41 0.18 10.86 13.80
N LYS A 42 -0.78 10.07 13.32
CA LYS A 42 -1.79 9.38 14.13
C LYS A 42 -1.38 7.94 14.37
N LEU A 43 -0.63 7.71 15.45
CA LEU A 43 -0.04 6.41 15.77
C LEU A 43 -0.60 5.81 17.06
N ASP A 44 -1.63 6.41 17.65
CA ASP A 44 -2.32 5.84 18.80
C ASP A 44 -3.16 4.61 18.40
N ALA A 45 -3.41 3.73 19.37
CA ALA A 45 -4.09 2.45 19.11
C ALA A 45 -5.50 2.62 18.51
N GLY A 46 -6.20 3.71 18.84
CA GLY A 46 -7.54 3.99 18.29
C GLY A 46 -7.46 4.32 16.81
N SER A 47 -6.64 5.32 16.46
CA SER A 47 -6.43 5.73 15.06
C SER A 47 -5.92 4.59 14.18
N ILE A 48 -4.97 3.78 14.70
CA ILE A 48 -4.45 2.62 13.97
C ILE A 48 -5.51 1.54 13.79
N GLY A 49 -6.35 1.29 14.80
CA GLY A 49 -7.47 0.37 14.70
C GLY A 49 -8.46 0.75 13.59
N GLU A 50 -8.90 2.02 13.58
CA GLU A 50 -9.83 2.54 12.56
C GLU A 50 -9.24 2.44 11.13
N LEU A 51 -7.94 2.72 10.98
CA LEU A 51 -7.27 2.57 9.68
C LEU A 51 -7.19 1.11 9.25
N ASN A 52 -6.83 0.19 10.15
CA ASN A 52 -6.75 -1.24 9.85
C ASN A 52 -8.11 -1.84 9.45
N ASP A 53 -9.19 -1.41 10.09
CA ASP A 53 -10.55 -1.81 9.73
C ASP A 53 -10.90 -1.33 8.31
N SER A 54 -10.50 -0.11 7.97
CA SER A 54 -10.69 0.47 6.63
C SER A 54 -9.88 -0.27 5.56
N ILE A 55 -8.65 -0.69 5.88
CA ILE A 55 -7.77 -1.48 5.01
C ILE A 55 -8.36 -2.87 4.75
N THR A 56 -8.84 -3.55 5.79
CA THR A 56 -9.35 -4.93 5.71
C THR A 56 -10.53 -5.05 4.73
N GLY A 57 -11.36 -4.01 4.63
CA GLY A 57 -12.50 -3.95 3.71
C GLY A 57 -12.21 -3.36 2.32
N TYR A 58 -10.97 -2.98 2.03
CA TYR A 58 -10.64 -2.25 0.82
C TYR A 58 -10.52 -3.17 -0.40
N ASN A 59 -11.33 -2.90 -1.43
CA ASN A 59 -11.27 -3.58 -2.71
C ASN A 59 -10.78 -2.62 -3.79
N HIS A 60 -10.03 -3.13 -4.76
CA HIS A 60 -9.80 -2.43 -6.02
C HIS A 60 -11.09 -2.34 -6.84
N ASP A 61 -11.11 -1.46 -7.83
CA ASP A 61 -12.15 -1.53 -8.86
C ASP A 61 -12.04 -2.84 -9.65
N ASP A 62 -13.16 -3.27 -10.24
CA ASP A 62 -13.25 -4.59 -10.88
C ASP A 62 -12.33 -4.73 -12.10
N ALA A 63 -12.04 -3.64 -12.82
CA ALA A 63 -11.14 -3.66 -13.96
C ALA A 63 -9.69 -3.87 -13.51
N THR A 64 -9.27 -3.16 -12.46
CA THR A 64 -7.95 -3.35 -11.83
C THR A 64 -7.80 -4.79 -11.31
N ARG A 65 -8.81 -5.32 -10.61
CA ARG A 65 -8.81 -6.72 -10.13
C ARG A 65 -8.62 -7.72 -11.28
N GLN A 66 -9.41 -7.60 -12.34
CA GLN A 66 -9.33 -8.50 -13.50
C GLN A 66 -7.98 -8.40 -14.21
N GLY A 67 -7.40 -7.20 -14.28
CA GLY A 67 -6.06 -6.97 -14.84
C GLY A 67 -4.99 -7.75 -14.09
N ILE A 68 -4.95 -7.63 -12.75
CA ILE A 68 -3.98 -8.32 -11.88
C ILE A 68 -4.13 -9.85 -12.00
N LEU A 69 -5.37 -10.37 -11.96
CA LEU A 69 -5.63 -11.80 -12.11
C LEU A 69 -5.15 -12.32 -13.46
N SER A 70 -5.48 -11.62 -14.55
CA SER A 70 -5.07 -12.01 -15.90
C SER A 70 -3.54 -11.93 -16.09
N ALA A 71 -2.87 -10.91 -15.53
CA ALA A 71 -1.41 -10.78 -15.59
C ALA A 71 -0.71 -11.95 -14.90
N ASN A 72 -1.30 -12.44 -13.80
CA ASN A 72 -0.86 -13.62 -13.07
C ASN A 72 -1.32 -14.96 -13.68
N GLY A 73 -2.01 -14.96 -14.83
CA GLY A 73 -2.51 -16.17 -15.47
C GLY A 73 -3.64 -16.88 -14.70
N LEU A 74 -4.33 -16.15 -13.80
CA LEU A 74 -5.44 -16.64 -13.01
C LEU A 74 -6.78 -16.37 -13.71
N ALA A 75 -7.76 -17.23 -13.46
CA ALA A 75 -9.13 -17.02 -13.92
C ALA A 75 -9.81 -15.90 -13.11
N ASP A 76 -10.87 -15.32 -13.68
CA ASP A 76 -11.70 -14.36 -12.96
C ASP A 76 -12.35 -15.01 -11.72
N GLY A 77 -12.23 -14.37 -10.56
CA GLY A 77 -12.75 -14.86 -9.30
C GLY A 77 -12.08 -14.21 -8.10
N ASP A 78 -11.75 -15.02 -7.10
CA ASP A 78 -11.01 -14.57 -5.93
C ASP A 78 -9.48 -14.57 -6.20
N PRO A 79 -8.69 -13.72 -5.49
CA PRO A 79 -9.11 -12.77 -4.46
C PRO A 79 -9.78 -11.50 -4.99
N LYS A 80 -10.60 -10.86 -4.15
CA LYS A 80 -11.24 -9.57 -4.45
C LYS A 80 -10.68 -8.41 -3.64
N ASP A 81 -10.09 -8.71 -2.49
CA ASP A 81 -9.49 -7.70 -1.62
C ASP A 81 -8.20 -7.17 -2.24
N ALA A 82 -7.97 -5.87 -2.09
CA ALA A 82 -6.81 -5.21 -2.70
C ALA A 82 -5.48 -5.72 -2.14
N ILE A 83 -5.46 -6.24 -0.91
CA ILE A 83 -4.24 -6.66 -0.23
C ILE A 83 -3.68 -7.92 -0.91
N ASN A 84 -4.52 -8.94 -1.09
CA ASN A 84 -4.11 -10.17 -1.77
C ASN A 84 -3.88 -9.95 -3.27
N LEU A 85 -4.60 -9.02 -3.89
CA LEU A 85 -4.34 -8.62 -5.28
C LEU A 85 -2.97 -7.91 -5.41
N ASN A 86 -2.65 -6.97 -4.52
CA ASN A 86 -1.34 -6.32 -4.52
C ASN A 86 -0.22 -7.34 -4.28
N ASN A 87 -0.41 -8.32 -3.38
CA ASN A 87 0.57 -9.40 -3.20
C ASN A 87 0.85 -10.13 -4.53
N LEU A 88 -0.18 -10.48 -5.30
CA LEU A 88 0.00 -11.14 -6.60
C LEU A 88 0.78 -10.26 -7.58
N ASP A 89 0.43 -8.98 -7.67
CA ASP A 89 1.07 -8.03 -8.56
C ASP A 89 2.55 -7.80 -8.17
N ASP A 90 2.80 -7.48 -6.89
CA ASP A 90 4.12 -7.20 -6.34
C ASP A 90 5.09 -8.38 -6.55
N TRP A 91 4.64 -9.61 -6.29
CA TRP A 91 5.50 -10.79 -6.49
C TRP A 91 5.82 -11.04 -7.97
N LEU A 92 4.86 -10.81 -8.86
CA LEU A 92 5.08 -10.93 -10.29
C LEU A 92 6.04 -9.85 -10.81
N GLU A 93 5.83 -8.59 -10.42
CA GLU A 93 6.69 -7.47 -10.78
C GLU A 93 8.11 -7.65 -10.22
N PHE A 94 8.24 -8.10 -8.98
CA PHE A 94 9.53 -8.41 -8.37
C PHE A 94 10.28 -9.50 -9.14
N HIS A 95 9.62 -10.61 -9.47
CA HIS A 95 10.23 -11.66 -10.29
C HIS A 95 10.68 -11.10 -11.65
N ALA A 96 9.85 -10.29 -12.31
CA ALA A 96 10.18 -9.69 -13.60
C ALA A 96 11.38 -8.72 -13.52
N ALA A 97 11.52 -7.97 -12.43
CA ALA A 97 12.59 -7.00 -12.26
C ALA A 97 13.93 -7.64 -11.86
N GLU A 98 13.89 -8.68 -11.01
CA GLU A 98 15.10 -9.21 -10.37
C GLU A 98 15.59 -10.54 -10.95
N ILE A 99 14.74 -11.28 -11.66
CA ILE A 99 15.04 -12.66 -12.11
C ILE A 99 14.91 -12.83 -13.63
N ALA A 100 13.89 -12.22 -14.25
CA ALA A 100 13.51 -12.47 -15.65
C ALA A 100 14.41 -11.78 -16.70
#